data_AF-A0A8B6LWX7-F1
#
_entry.id   AF-A0A8B6LWX7-F1
#
_cell.length_a   1.000
_cell.length_b   1.000
_cell.length_c   1.000
_cell.angle_alpha   90.00
_cell.angle_beta   90.00
_cell.angle_gamma   90.00
#
_symmetry.space_group_name_H-M   'P 1'
#
loop_
_entity.id
_entity.type
_entity.pdbx_description
1 polymer ?
#
loop_
_entity_poly.entity_id
_entity_poly.type
_entity_poly.pdbx_seq_one_letter_code
_entity_poly.pdbx_strand_id
1 'polypeptide(L)' 'MRHVERELRDRHRVHAKYRRVGPIEDLRVSPLVCIRKTEVQRFVEALDRVLG' A
#
# COMPACT_ATOMS: atom_id res chain seq x y z
N MET A 1 5.96 9.59 2.21
CA MET A 1 5.02 8.52 1.75
C MET A 1 3.51 8.74 2.02
N ARG A 2 3.03 9.88 2.56
CA ARG A 2 1.57 10.11 2.75
C ARG A 2 0.74 10.17 1.46
N HIS A 3 1.30 10.71 0.39
CA HIS A 3 0.62 10.78 -0.91
C HIS A 3 0.41 9.37 -1.49
N VAL A 4 1.40 8.49 -1.34
CA VAL A 4 1.32 7.07 -1.73
C VAL A 4 0.20 6.35 -0.98
N GLU A 5 0.12 6.53 0.35
CA GLU A 5 -0.98 5.96 1.15
C GLU A 5 -2.35 6.40 0.62
N ARG A 6 -2.52 7.70 0.35
CA ARG A 6 -3.77 8.26 -0.14
C ARG A 6 -4.11 7.71 -1.52
N GLU A 7 -3.15 7.65 -2.42
CA GLU A 7 -3.38 7.17 -3.79
C GLU A 7 -3.73 5.69 -3.83
N LEU A 8 -2.99 4.86 -3.10
CA LEU A 8 -3.28 3.43 -2.94
C LEU A 8 -4.70 3.21 -2.38
N ARG A 9 -5.12 4.01 -1.40
CA ARG A 9 -6.45 3.91 -0.80
C ARG A 9 -7.55 4.35 -1.76
N ASP A 10 -7.42 5.56 -2.32
CA ASP A 10 -8.52 6.22 -3.03
C ASP A 10 -8.70 5.69 -4.46
N ARG A 11 -7.59 5.40 -5.16
CA ARG A 11 -7.62 4.96 -6.56
C ARG A 11 -7.55 3.45 -6.71
N HIS A 12 -6.79 2.79 -5.85
CA HIS A 12 -6.52 1.35 -5.99
C HIS A 12 -7.23 0.48 -4.95
N ARG A 13 -7.97 1.09 -4.01
CA ARG A 13 -8.69 0.39 -2.91
C ARG A 13 -7.78 -0.51 -2.08
N VAL A 14 -6.50 -0.15 -1.97
CA VAL A 14 -5.50 -0.83 -1.17
C VAL A 14 -5.41 -0.15 0.19
N HIS A 15 -5.68 -0.89 1.26
CA HIS A 15 -5.49 -0.41 2.62
C HIS A 15 -4.01 -0.47 3.02
N ALA A 16 -3.32 0.65 2.89
CA ALA A 16 -2.01 0.90 3.45
C ALA A 16 -2.08 1.92 4.59
N LYS A 17 -1.09 1.90 5.48
CA LYS A 17 -0.92 2.88 6.55
C LYS A 17 0.50 3.42 6.55
N TYR A 18 0.64 4.72 6.31
CA TYR A 18 1.93 5.39 6.46
C TYR A 18 2.23 5.67 7.93
N ARG A 19 3.48 5.49 8.33
CA ARG A 19 3.98 5.91 9.63
C ARG A 19 5.36 6.54 9.47
N ARG A 20 5.63 7.56 10.30
CA ARG A 20 6.97 8.09 10.51
C ARG A 20 7.36 7.89 11.96
N VAL A 21 8.49 7.25 12.20
CA VAL A 21 9.07 7.04 13.54
C VAL A 21 10.49 7.57 13.52
N GLY A 22 10.68 8.78 14.04
CA GLY A 22 11.96 9.49 13.96
C GLY A 22 12.39 9.71 12.49
N PRO A 23 13.60 9.27 12.10
CA PRO A 23 14.09 9.39 10.73
C PRO A 23 13.53 8.32 9.78
N ILE A 24 12.83 7.30 10.29
CA ILE A 24 12.33 6.18 9.49
C ILE A 24 10.94 6.51 8.95
N GLU A 25 10.78 6.41 7.64
CA GLU A 25 9.48 6.39 6.95
C GLU A 25 9.13 4.97 6.55
N ASP A 26 7.90 4.55 6.87
CA ASP A 26 7.41 3.21 6.56
C ASP A 26 5.98 3.25 5.99
N LEU A 27 5.66 2.26 5.18
CA LEU A 27 4.33 2.03 4.62
C LEU A 27 3.92 0.58 4.90
N ARG A 28 3.04 0.39 5.88
CA ARG A 28 2.56 -0.93 6.28
C ARG A 28 1.34 -1.34 5.46
N VAL A 29 1.38 -2.55 4.91
CA VAL A 29 0.24 -3.23 4.32
C VAL A 29 -0.07 -4.48 5.15
N SER A 30 -1.35 -4.70 5.47
CA SER A 30 -1.80 -5.87 6.20
C SER A 30 -2.59 -6.77 5.27
N PRO A 31 -1.96 -7.82 4.70
CA PRO A 31 -2.73 -8.87 4.07
C PRO A 31 -3.55 -9.57 5.17
N LEU A 32 -4.88 -9.55 5.04
CA LEU A 32 -5.73 -10.42 5.87
C LEU A 32 -5.42 -11.88 5.54
N VAL A 33 -5.63 -12.80 6.49
CA VAL A 33 -5.39 -14.25 6.32
C VAL A 33 -6.12 -14.84 5.10
N CYS A 34 -7.20 -14.19 4.65
CA CYS A 34 -7.99 -14.56 3.49
C CYS A 34 -7.55 -13.89 2.16
N ILE A 35 -6.38 -13.25 2.10
CA ILE A 35 -5.93 -12.60 0.87
C ILE A 35 -5.69 -13.63 -0.25
N ARG A 36 -6.25 -13.37 -1.43
CA ARG A 36 -6.04 -14.19 -2.61
C ARG A 36 -4.76 -13.76 -3.33
N LYS A 37 -4.14 -14.69 -4.06
CA LYS A 37 -2.97 -14.40 -4.91
C LYS A 37 -3.23 -13.24 -5.89
N THR A 38 -4.43 -13.18 -6.46
CA THR A 38 -4.84 -12.10 -7.38
C THR A 38 -4.94 -10.74 -6.67
N GLU A 39 -5.29 -10.70 -5.39
CA GLU A 39 -5.33 -9.47 -4.60
C GLU A 39 -3.93 -8.98 -4.24
N VAL A 40 -3.01 -9.90 -3.94
CA VAL A 40 -1.58 -9.59 -3.77
C VAL A 40 -1.01 -9.01 -5.08
N GLN A 41 -1.33 -9.64 -6.22
CA GLN A 41 -0.86 -9.14 -7.51
C GLN A 41 -1.41 -7.75 -7.84
N ARG A 42 -2.71 -7.50 -7.60
CA ARG A 42 -3.30 -6.15 -7.74
C ARG A 42 -2.62 -5.12 -6.84
N PHE A 43 -2.25 -5.51 -5.62
CA PHE A 43 -1.48 -4.64 -4.73
C PHE A 43 -0.12 -4.29 -5.31
N VAL A 44 0.64 -5.27 -5.81
CA VAL A 44 1.97 -5.03 -6.42
C VAL A 44 1.85 -4.13 -7.65
N GLU A 45 0.88 -4.38 -8.53
CA GLU A 45 0.62 -3.55 -9.71
C GLU A 45 0.21 -2.12 -9.35
N ALA A 46 -0.59 -1.94 -8.30
CA ALA A 46 -0.96 -0.62 -7.80
C ALA A 46 0.24 0.11 -7.20
N LEU A 47 1.10 -0.60 -6.46
CA LEU A 47 2.30 -0.01 -5.86
C LEU A 47 3.29 0.44 -6.93
N ASP A 48 3.50 -0.38 -7.96
CA ASP A 48 4.36 -0.06 -9.11
C ASP A 48 3.88 1.21 -9.83
N ARG A 49 2.57 1.35 -10.08
CA ARG A 49 2.00 2.56 -10.71
C ARG A 49 2.13 3.84 -9.88
N VAL A 50 2.26 3.74 -8.56
CA VAL A 50 2.32 4.89 -7.66
C VAL A 50 3.77 5.27 -7.33
N LEU A 51 4.71 4.32 -7.39
CA LEU A 51 6.12 4.52 -7.04
C LEU A 51 7.09 4.54 -8.23
N GLY A 52 6.74 3.91 -9.35
CA GLY A 52 7.49 3.93 -10.61
C GLY A 52 7.19 5.17 -11.43
#